data_AF-A0A926BLG6-F1
#
_entry.id   AF-A0A926BLG6-F1
#
_cell.length_a   1.000
_cell.length_b   1.000
_cell.length_c   1.000
_cell.angle_alpha   90.00
_cell.angle_beta   90.00
_cell.angle_gamma   90.00
#
_symmetry.space_group_name_H-M   'P 1'
#
loop_
_entity.id
_entity.type
_entity.pdbx_description
1 polymer ?
#
loop_
_entity_poly.entity_id
_entity_poly.type
_entity_poly.pdbx_seq_one_letter_code
_entity_poly.pdbx_strand_id
1 'polypeptide(L)' 'MNENKPRVGFVGLGLMGYPMARNLSRAGFAVSVYNRTRAKADALAGETSVTVA' A
#
# COMPACT_ATOMS: atom_id res chain seq x y z
N MET A 1 -7.54 20.62 12.58
CA MET A 1 -7.58 19.24 13.09
C MET A 1 -6.36 18.53 12.55
N ASN A 2 -5.44 18.09 13.40
CA ASN A 2 -4.20 17.46 12.97
C ASN A 2 -4.53 16.04 12.48
N GLU A 3 -4.83 15.88 11.20
CA GLU A 3 -5.09 14.57 10.59
C GLU A 3 -3.77 13.81 10.38
N ASN A 4 -3.16 13.37 11.47
CA ASN A 4 -2.01 12.48 11.38
C ASN A 4 -2.51 11.05 11.16
N LYS A 5 -2.88 10.73 9.91
CA LYS A 5 -3.34 9.39 9.53
C LYS A 5 -2.25 8.35 9.88
N PRO A 6 -2.60 7.25 10.54
CA PRO A 6 -1.63 6.23 10.92
C PRO A 6 -0.95 5.64 9.68
N ARG A 7 0.33 5.30 9.83
CA ARG A 7 1.07 4.57 8.79
C ARG A 7 0.62 3.11 8.79
N VAL A 8 0.42 2.54 7.61
CA VAL A 8 -0.06 1.15 7.45
C VAL A 8 0.96 0.34 6.67
N GLY A 9 1.32 -0.84 7.17
CA GLY A 9 2.21 -1.78 6.50
C GLY A 9 1.45 -3.02 6.01
N PHE A 10 1.66 -3.42 4.75
CA PHE A 10 1.19 -4.70 4.21
C PHE A 10 2.36 -5.60 3.87
N VAL A 11 2.33 -6.82 4.41
CA VAL A 11 3.26 -7.90 4.04
C VAL A 11 2.44 -8.97 3.31
N GLY A 12 2.59 -9.02 2.00
CA GLY A 12 1.83 -9.90 1.11
C GLY A 12 0.72 -9.16 0.35
N LEU A 13 0.85 -9.12 -0.97
CA LEU A 13 -0.15 -8.55 -1.88
C LEU A 13 -0.92 -9.66 -2.60
N GLY A 14 -1.74 -10.37 -1.82
CA GLY A 14 -2.68 -11.37 -2.32
C GLY A 14 -3.97 -10.76 -2.85
N LEU A 15 -5.01 -11.59 -3.07
CA LEU A 15 -6.32 -11.16 -3.58
C LEU A 15 -6.96 -10.07 -2.72
N MET A 16 -6.79 -10.14 -1.39
CA MET A 16 -7.34 -9.16 -0.46
C MET A 16 -6.37 -7.99 -0.18
N GLY A 17 -5.08 -8.29 -0.01
CA GLY A 17 -4.08 -7.28 0.38
C GLY A 17 -3.90 -6.19 -0.67
N TYR A 18 -3.94 -6.55 -1.95
CA TYR A 18 -3.79 -5.60 -3.05
C TYR A 18 -4.89 -4.52 -3.08
N PRO A 19 -6.20 -4.85 -3.14
CA PRO A 19 -7.25 -3.83 -3.14
C PRO A 19 -7.32 -3.04 -1.82
N MET A 20 -6.99 -3.65 -0.68
CA MET A 20 -6.94 -2.93 0.61
C MET A 20 -5.83 -1.87 0.64
N ALA A 21 -4.60 -2.22 0.26
CA ALA A 21 -3.48 -1.29 0.22
C ALA A 21 -3.75 -0.14 -0.77
N ARG A 22 -4.34 -0.46 -1.94
CA ARG A 22 -4.76 0.53 -2.94
C ARG A 22 -5.78 1.52 -2.38
N ASN A 23 -6.82 1.03 -1.72
CA ASN A 23 -7.88 1.88 -1.17
C ASN A 23 -7.36 2.78 -0.04
N LEU A 24 -6.51 2.25 0.85
CA LEU A 24 -5.89 3.03 1.92
C LEU A 24 -4.97 4.12 1.37
N SER A 25 -4.16 3.81 0.34
CA SER A 25 -3.35 4.82 -0.33
C SER A 25 -4.21 5.92 -0.95
N ARG A 26 -5.30 5.57 -1.65
CA ARG A 26 -6.25 6.55 -2.23
C ARG A 26 -6.99 7.37 -1.18
N ALA A 27 -7.22 6.82 0.00
CA ALA A 27 -7.77 7.54 1.15
C ALA A 27 -6.74 8.46 1.84
N GLY A 28 -5.50 8.52 1.35
CA GLY A 28 -4.45 9.41 1.86
C GLY A 28 -3.70 8.86 3.06
N PHE A 29 -3.77 7.55 3.33
CA PHE A 29 -2.91 6.93 4.34
C PHE A 29 -1.49 6.74 3.78
N ALA A 30 -0.50 6.89 4.65
CA ALA A 30 0.88 6.53 4.33
C ALA A 30 1.02 4.99 4.38
N VAL A 31 1.02 4.35 3.23
CA VAL A 31 1.04 2.89 3.11
C VAL A 31 2.41 2.39 2.62
N SER A 32 2.96 1.40 3.30
CA SER A 32 4.16 0.68 2.89
C SER A 32 3.82 -0.77 2.59
N VAL A 33 4.34 -1.31 1.50
CA VAL A 33 4.01 -2.67 1.03
C VAL A 33 5.29 -3.47 0.78
N TYR A 34 5.27 -4.73 1.18
CA TYR A 34 6.29 -5.71 0.87
C TYR A 34 5.61 -6.96 0.31
N ASN A 35 6.18 -7.54 -0.73
CA ASN A 35 5.72 -8.81 -1.28
C ASN A 35 6.92 -9.62 -1.77
N ARG A 36 6.97 -10.92 -1.44
CA ARG A 36 8.06 -11.82 -1.87
C ARG A 36 8.35 -11.73 -3.37
N THR A 37 7.29 -11.61 -4.18
CA THR A 37 7.41 -11.31 -5.61
C THR A 37 7.16 -9.82 -5.82
N ARG A 38 8.21 -9.07 -6.13
CA ARG A 38 8.18 -7.60 -6.19
C ARG A 38 7.23 -7.03 -7.24
N ALA A 39 7.02 -7.75 -8.35
CA ALA A 39 6.16 -7.33 -9.45
C ALA A 39 4.76 -6.84 -9.02
N LYS A 40 4.14 -7.47 -8.00
CA LYS A 40 2.83 -7.01 -7.50
C LYS A 40 2.92 -5.71 -6.69
N ALA A 41 3.99 -5.52 -5.94
CA ALA A 41 4.22 -4.29 -5.19
C ALA A 41 4.57 -3.13 -6.13
N ASP A 42 5.38 -3.40 -7.16
CA ASP A 42 5.74 -2.42 -8.17
C ASP A 42 4.51 -1.99 -9.00
N ALA A 43 3.65 -2.94 -9.38
CA ALA A 43 2.39 -2.63 -10.05
C ALA A 43 1.50 -1.73 -9.17
N LEU A 44 1.40 -2.01 -7.87
CA LEU A 44 0.62 -1.17 -6.94
C LEU A 44 1.22 0.25 -6.80
N ALA A 45 2.55 0.37 -6.77
CA ALA A 45 3.25 1.65 -6.72
C ALA A 45 3.15 2.46 -8.02
N GLY A 46 2.95 1.80 -9.16
CA GLY A 46 2.64 2.47 -10.42
C GLY A 46 1.24 3.10 -10.44
N GLU A 47 0.28 2.53 -9.69
CA GLU A 47 -1.10 3.02 -9.61
C GLU A 47 -1.33 4.02 -8.46
N THR A 48 -0.49 4.01 -7.43
CA THR A 48 -0.73 4.70 -6.15
C THR A 48 0.55 5.18 -5.48
N SER A 49 0.43 6.10 -4.51
CA SER A 49 1.58 6.66 -3.79
C SER A 49 2.12 5.77 -2.66
N VAL A 50 2.06 4.44 -2.81
CA VAL A 50 2.59 3.51 -1.79
C VAL A 50 4.11 3.42 -1.84
N THR A 51 4.73 3.17 -0.70
CA THR A 51 6.17 2.88 -0.63
C THR A 51 6.40 1.37 -0.72
N VAL A 52 7.22 0.92 -1.67
CA VAL A 52 7.63 -0.49 -1.76
C VAL A 52 8.87 -0.70 -0.91
N ALA A 53 8.76 -1.57 0.09
CA ALA A 53 9.88 -2.05 0.91
C ALA A 53 10.56 -3.26 0.26
#